data_AF-A0A848FI65-F1
#
_entry.id   AF-A0A848FI65-F1
#
_cell.length_a   1.000
_cell.length_b   1.000
_cell.length_c   1.000
_cell.angle_alpha   90.00
_cell.angle_beta   90.00
_cell.angle_gamma   90.00
#
_symmetry.space_group_name_H-M   'P 1'
#
loop_
_entity.id
_entity.type
_entity.pdbx_description
1 polymer ?
#
loop_
_entity_poly.entity_id
_entity_poly.type
_entity_poly.pdbx_seq_one_letter_code
_entity_poly.pdbx_strand_id
1 'polypeptide(L)' 'MQGQKYSVWSLFKHGLRHHKTWEPAWRRAQLQPGYDVVIIGGGGHGLATA' A
#
# COMPACT_ATOMS: atom_id res chain seq x y z
N MET A 1 9.82 -6.38 -6.37
CA MET A 1 9.13 -5.10 -6.14
C MET A 1 9.95 -4.29 -5.15
N GLN A 2 10.84 -3.44 -5.64
CA GLN A 2 11.56 -2.52 -4.76
C GLN A 2 10.69 -1.27 -4.68
N GLY A 3 9.91 -1.14 -3.59
CA GLY A 3 9.00 0.00 -3.41
C GLY A 3 9.76 1.33 -3.35
N GLN A 4 9.09 2.43 -3.71
CA GLN A 4 9.66 3.76 -3.60
C GLN A 4 10.09 4.04 -2.16
N LYS A 5 11.33 4.53 -2.01
CA LYS A 5 11.83 4.96 -0.70
C LYS A 5 11.14 6.28 -0.31
N TYR A 6 10.31 6.21 0.72
CA TYR A 6 9.73 7.39 1.35
C TYR A 6 10.84 8.17 2.06
N SER A 7 10.98 9.44 1.71
CA SER A 7 11.95 10.37 2.28
C SER A 7 11.37 11.78 2.21
N VAL A 8 11.90 12.72 3.00
CA VAL A 8 11.46 14.12 2.98
C VAL A 8 11.56 14.70 1.56
N TRP A 9 12.61 14.36 0.82
CA TRP A 9 12.80 14.78 -0.56
C TRP A 9 11.77 14.18 -1.53
N SER A 10 11.45 12.88 -1.39
CA SER A 10 10.43 12.25 -2.25
C SER A 10 9.03 12.76 -1.92
N LEU A 11 8.71 13.01 -0.65
CA LEU A 11 7.43 13.63 -0.26
C LEU A 11 7.28 15.03 -0.86
N PHE A 12 8.31 15.88 -0.76
CA PHE A 12 8.29 17.22 -1.37
C PHE A 12 8.13 17.15 -2.89
N LYS A 13 8.95 16.32 -3.56
CA LYS A 13 8.90 16.14 -5.01
C LYS A 13 7.56 15.59 -5.50
N HIS A 14 6.95 14.65 -4.78
CA HIS A 14 5.66 14.07 -5.16
C HIS A 14 4.49 14.99 -4.79
N GLY A 15 4.62 15.77 -3.71
CA GLY A 15 3.67 16.83 -3.33
C GLY A 15 3.58 17.92 -4.40
N LEU A 16 4.72 18.40 -4.91
CA LEU A 16 4.76 19.33 -6.05
C LEU A 16 4.15 18.74 -7.33
N ARG A 17 4.19 17.41 -7.50
CA ARG A 17 3.56 16.67 -8.61
C ARG A 17 2.11 16.28 -8.33
N HIS A 18 1.44 16.94 -7.38
CA HIS A 18 0.03 16.68 -7.02
C HIS A 18 -0.25 15.22 -6.64
N HIS A 19 0.71 14.54 -6.00
CA HIS A 19 0.59 13.12 -5.62
C HIS A 19 0.33 12.16 -6.79
N LYS A 20 0.66 12.54 -8.04
CA LYS A 20 0.35 11.71 -9.23
C LYS A 20 1.37 10.62 -9.55
N THR A 21 2.51 10.58 -8.85
CA THR A 21 3.62 9.67 -9.18
C THR A 21 3.98 8.66 -8.10
N TRP A 22 3.08 8.44 -7.14
CA TRP A 22 3.23 7.34 -6.20
C TRP A 22 3.05 6.01 -6.93
N GLU A 23 3.99 5.10 -6.74
CA GLU A 23 3.76 3.71 -7.10
C GLU A 23 2.66 3.10 -6.20
N PRO A 24 1.95 2.07 -6.68
CA PRO A 24 0.98 1.37 -5.85
C PRO A 24 1.63 0.92 -4.55
N ALA A 25 1.06 1.36 -3.43
CA ALA A 25 1.63 1.04 -2.12
C ALA A 25 1.58 -0.47 -1.84
N TRP A 26 0.62 -1.18 -2.45
CA TRP A 26 0.33 -2.58 -2.17
C TRP A 26 0.58 -3.42 -3.41
N ARG A 27 1.18 -4.59 -3.20
CA ARG A 27 1.38 -5.56 -4.26
C ARG A 27 0.07 -6.26 -4.57
N ARG A 28 -0.19 -6.48 -5.87
CA ARG A 28 -1.22 -7.42 -6.32
C ARG A 28 -0.70 -8.86 -6.12
N ALA A 29 -0.95 -9.43 -4.95
CA ALA A 29 -0.63 -10.82 -4.65
C ALA A 29 -1.74 -11.75 -5.13
N GLN A 30 -1.39 -12.95 -5.61
CA GLN A 30 -2.36 -14.03 -5.78
C GLN A 30 -2.79 -14.55 -4.42
N LEU A 31 -4.03 -15.05 -4.35
CA LEU A 31 -4.55 -15.71 -3.17
C LEU A 31 -3.77 -17.00 -2.91
N GLN A 32 -3.44 -17.23 -1.65
CA GLN A 32 -2.86 -18.47 -1.18
C GLN A 32 -3.98 -19.51 -0.98
N PRO A 33 -3.66 -20.82 -1.07
CA PRO A 33 -4.66 -21.88 -0.92
C PRO A 33 -5.26 -21.96 0.49
N GLY A 34 -4.62 -21.36 1.50
CA GLY A 34 -5.10 -21.36 2.89
C GLY A 34 -4.63 -20.13 3.65
N TYR A 35 -5.42 -19.75 4.66
CA TYR A 35 -5.17 -18.65 5.58
C TYR A 35 -5.67 -19.05 6.96
N ASP A 36 -4.93 -18.70 8.02
CA ASP A 36 -5.39 -18.90 9.39
C ASP A 36 -6.58 -17.99 9.72
N VAL A 37 -6.58 -16.78 9.14
CA VAL A 37 -7.64 -15.77 9.28
C VAL A 37 -7.90 -15.10 7.94
N VAL A 38 -9.18 -14.94 7.59
CA VAL A 38 -9.61 -14.17 6.42
C VAL A 38 -10.39 -12.95 6.90
N ILE A 39 -9.93 -11.76 6.52
CA ILE A 39 -10.59 -10.51 6.86
C ILE A 39 -11.48 -10.07 5.71
N ILE A 40 -12.78 -9.94 5.98
CA ILE A 40 -13.77 -9.51 5.00
C ILE A 40 -14.04 -8.01 5.20
N GLY A 41 -13.63 -7.22 4.21
CA GLY A 41 -13.76 -5.76 4.19
C GLY A 41 -12.42 -5.04 4.30
N GLY A 42 -11.95 -4.47 3.19
CA GLY A 42 -10.66 -3.75 3.09
C GLY A 42 -10.71 -2.28 3.54
N GLY A 43 -11.61 -1.93 4.46
CA GLY A 43 -11.69 -0.59 5.04
C GLY A 43 -10.69 -0.38 6.18
N GLY A 44 -10.67 0.81 6.78
CA GLY A 44 -9.72 1.15 7.84
C GLY A 44 -9.72 0.18 9.03
N HIS A 45 -10.89 -0.28 9.48
CA HIS A 45 -10.99 -1.27 10.56
C HIS A 45 -10.44 -2.64 10.15
N GLY A 46 -10.74 -3.11 8.94
CA GLY A 46 -10.24 -4.39 8.43
C GLY A 46 -8.73 -4.38 8.26
N LEU A 47 -8.18 -3.30 7.70
CA LEU A 47 -6.73 -3.13 7.56
C LEU A 47 -6.02 -2.93 8.91
N ALA A 48 -6.68 -2.36 9.91
CA ALA A 48 -6.14 -2.23 11.26
C ALA A 48 -6.18 -3.54 12.06
N THR A 49 -7.08 -4.45 11.70
CA THR A 49 -7.22 -5.79 12.32
C THR A 49 -6.26 -6.80 11.70
N ALA A 50 -5.86 -6.57 10.44
CA ALA A 50 -5.02 -7.45 9.63
C ALA A 50 -3.55 -7.54 10.08
#